data_AF-A0A950KR04-F1
#
_entry.id   AF-A0A950KR04-F1
#
_cell.length_a   1.000
_cell.length_b   1.000
_cell.length_c   1.000
_cell.angle_alpha   90.00
_cell.angle_beta   90.00
_cell.angle_gamma   90.00
#
_symmetry.space_group_name_H-M   'P 1'
#
loop_
_entity.id
_entity.type
_entity.pdbx_description
1 polymer ?
#
loop_
_entity_poly.entity_id
_entity_poly.type
_entity_poly.pdbx_seq_one_letter_code
_entity_poly.pdbx_strand_id
1 'polypeptide(L)'
;EPDDVLDEAVLAEPRTNLQLGQAYLRQLLEDDNIDGNLIYLAAAYNAGPGTLARWQTAARYADDPLLFLETLPSSRTRAYVMRVMANYWAYQEAGGRIAESALALAKGNWPRYNAEGWQPPARHAHAG
;
A
#
# COMPACT_ATOMS: atom_id res chain seq x y z
N GLU A 1 29.51 -14.29 -3.10
CA GLU A 1 29.47 -14.85 -4.46
C GLU A 1 28.78 -13.87 -5.40
N PRO A 2 29.03 -13.89 -6.71
CA PRO A 2 28.58 -12.86 -7.65
C PRO A 2 27.31 -13.23 -8.45
N ASP A 3 26.39 -14.03 -7.90
CA ASP A 3 25.21 -14.56 -8.63
C ASP A 3 23.82 -14.09 -8.10
N ASP A 4 23.74 -13.01 -7.33
CA ASP A 4 22.45 -12.47 -6.82
C ASP A 4 21.92 -11.25 -7.58
N VAL A 5 22.49 -10.96 -8.76
CA VAL A 5 21.87 -9.96 -9.66
C VAL A 5 20.82 -10.71 -10.47
N LEU A 6 19.54 -10.56 -10.09
CA LEU A 6 18.44 -10.99 -10.94
C LEU A 6 18.66 -10.40 -12.34
N ASP A 7 18.90 -11.25 -13.33
CA ASP A 7 19.05 -10.82 -14.72
C ASP A 7 17.81 -10.00 -15.11
N GLU A 8 18.01 -8.81 -15.67
CA GLU A 8 16.93 -7.91 -16.05
C GLU A 8 15.95 -8.61 -17.02
N ALA A 9 16.46 -9.57 -17.80
CA ALA A 9 15.66 -10.45 -18.65
C ALA A 9 14.66 -11.31 -17.86
N VAL A 10 15.00 -11.77 -16.66
CA VAL A 10 14.12 -12.58 -15.78
C VAL A 10 12.98 -11.72 -15.23
N LEU A 11 13.24 -10.44 -14.95
CA LEU A 11 12.19 -9.49 -14.53
C LEU A 11 11.24 -9.10 -15.66
N ALA A 12 11.65 -9.28 -16.93
CA ALA A 12 10.80 -9.08 -18.09
C ALA A 12 9.79 -10.22 -18.30
N GLU A 13 9.99 -11.39 -17.69
CA GLU A 13 9.04 -12.49 -17.75
C GLU A 13 7.79 -12.18 -16.90
N PRO A 14 6.58 -12.12 -17.50
CA PRO A 14 5.38 -11.68 -16.78
C PRO A 14 5.05 -12.53 -15.55
N ARG A 15 5.24 -13.85 -15.64
CA ARG A 15 4.96 -14.76 -14.53
C ARG A 15 5.88 -14.48 -13.34
N THR A 16 7.18 -14.35 -13.60
CA THR A 16 8.20 -14.11 -12.58
C THR A 16 8.02 -12.74 -11.95
N ASN A 17 7.79 -11.70 -12.77
CA ASN A 17 7.52 -10.35 -12.30
C ASN A 17 6.30 -10.30 -11.36
N LEU A 18 5.19 -10.94 -11.77
CA LEU A 18 3.98 -11.01 -10.94
C LEU A 18 4.21 -11.77 -9.63
N GLN A 19 4.96 -12.87 -9.66
CA GLN A 19 5.27 -13.64 -8.45
C GLN A 19 6.09 -12.82 -7.45
N LEU A 20 7.16 -12.15 -7.92
CA LEU A 20 8.00 -11.29 -7.09
C LEU A 20 7.22 -10.08 -6.55
N GLY A 21 6.43 -9.42 -7.41
CA GLY A 21 5.59 -8.29 -7.01
C GLY A 21 4.56 -8.68 -5.94
N GLN A 22 3.91 -9.84 -6.09
CA GLN A 22 2.99 -10.37 -5.08
C GLN A 22 3.70 -10.70 -3.77
N ALA A 23 4.89 -11.32 -3.82
CA ALA A 23 5.67 -11.63 -2.63
C ALA A 23 6.06 -10.35 -1.87
N TYR A 24 6.50 -9.32 -2.60
CA TYR A 24 6.86 -8.04 -1.99
C TYR A 24 5.65 -7.30 -1.40
N LEU A 25 4.50 -7.32 -2.08
CA LEU A 25 3.26 -6.75 -1.53
C LEU A 25 2.81 -7.45 -0.24
N ARG A 26 2.96 -8.78 -0.15
CA ARG A 26 2.67 -9.51 1.10
C ARG A 26 3.62 -9.11 2.22
N GLN A 27 4.93 -9.02 1.94
CA GLN A 27 5.90 -8.56 2.92
C GLN A 27 5.58 -7.16 3.44
N LEU A 28 5.17 -6.24 2.56
CA LEU A 28 4.75 -4.90 2.97
C LEU A 28 3.45 -4.91 3.77
N LEU A 29 2.47 -5.76 3.43
CA LEU A 29 1.25 -5.90 4.24
C LEU A 29 1.51 -6.42 5.66
N GLU A 30 2.62 -7.13 5.88
CA GLU A 30 3.07 -7.61 7.19
C GLU A 30 3.88 -6.55 7.99
N ASP A 31 4.21 -5.41 7.38
CA ASP A 31 4.92 -4.31 8.05
C ASP A 31 3.97 -3.53 8.98
N ASP A 32 4.37 -3.37 10.24
CA ASP A 32 3.59 -2.68 11.27
C ASP A 32 3.36 -1.19 10.92
N ASN A 33 4.24 -0.56 10.13
CA ASN A 33 4.04 0.82 9.65
C ASN A 33 2.93 0.92 8.59
N ILE A 34 2.61 -0.19 7.94
CA ILE A 34 1.58 -0.25 6.90
C ILE A 34 0.25 -0.67 7.51
N ASP A 35 0.23 -1.70 8.38
CA ASP A 35 -0.96 -2.16 9.10
C ASP A 35 -2.20 -2.26 8.17
N GLY A 36 -2.03 -2.89 7.00
CA GLY A 36 -3.09 -3.05 6.00
C GLY A 36 -3.65 -1.75 5.39
N ASN A 37 -3.07 -0.58 5.67
CA ASN A 37 -3.49 0.69 5.08
C ASN A 37 -3.04 0.78 3.62
N LEU A 38 -4.00 0.91 2.69
CA LEU A 38 -3.75 0.88 1.26
C LEU A 38 -2.96 2.10 0.75
N ILE A 39 -3.13 3.28 1.39
CA ILE A 39 -2.35 4.48 1.06
C ILE A 39 -0.89 4.27 1.47
N TYR A 40 -0.66 3.76 2.67
CA TYR A 40 0.68 3.46 3.17
C TYR A 40 1.34 2.37 2.34
N LEU A 41 0.62 1.30 2.02
CA LEU A 41 1.10 0.22 1.16
C LEU A 41 1.57 0.75 -0.21
N ALA A 42 0.74 1.53 -0.90
CA ALA A 42 1.09 2.09 -2.20
C ALA A 42 2.28 3.06 -2.11
N ALA A 43 2.35 3.87 -1.05
CA ALA A 43 3.46 4.78 -0.83
C ALA A 43 4.77 4.03 -0.56
N ALA A 44 4.75 3.00 0.30
CA ALA A 44 5.90 2.17 0.60
C ALA A 44 6.37 1.33 -0.60
N TYR A 45 5.43 0.83 -1.41
CA TYR A 45 5.79 0.13 -2.64
C TYR A 45 6.57 1.04 -3.60
N ASN A 46 6.17 2.32 -3.72
CA ASN A 46 6.81 3.28 -4.62
C ASN A 46 8.10 3.91 -4.08
N ALA A 47 8.11 4.28 -2.80
CA ALA A 47 9.17 5.10 -2.19
C ALA A 47 10.02 4.33 -1.16
N GLY A 48 9.64 3.09 -0.86
CA GLY A 48 10.25 2.23 0.17
C GLY A 48 9.63 2.41 1.55
N PRO A 49 9.54 1.34 2.37
CA PRO A 49 8.95 1.39 3.71
C PRO A 49 9.70 2.32 4.66
N GLY A 50 11.04 2.38 4.57
CA GLY A 50 11.83 3.33 5.37
C GLY A 50 11.53 4.80 5.05
N THR A 51 11.14 5.12 3.81
CA THR A 51 10.72 6.48 3.44
C THR A 51 9.35 6.80 3.99
N LEU A 52 8.41 5.85 3.90
CA LEU A 52 7.09 5.97 4.50
C LEU A 52 7.20 6.25 6.01
N ALA A 53 8.00 5.46 6.75
CA ALA A 53 8.17 5.62 8.19
C ALA A 53 8.66 7.03 8.58
N ARG A 54 9.59 7.61 7.79
CA ARG A 54 10.03 9.00 7.97
C ARG A 54 8.90 9.99 7.73
N TRP A 55 8.07 9.78 6.72
CA TRP A 55 6.93 10.65 6.44
C TRP A 55 5.86 10.57 7.52
N GLN A 56 5.54 9.37 8.02
CA GLN A 56 4.61 9.18 9.15
C GLN A 56 5.10 9.90 10.40
N THR A 57 6.40 9.80 10.71
CA THR A 57 7.00 10.51 11.86
C THR A 57 6.93 12.04 11.70
N ALA A 58 7.05 12.54 10.47
CA ALA A 58 7.01 13.98 10.18
C ALA A 58 5.58 14.54 10.00
N ALA A 59 4.58 13.67 9.81
CA ALA A 59 3.22 14.07 9.51
C ALA A 59 2.55 14.69 10.74
N ARG A 60 2.16 15.96 10.62
CA ARG A 60 1.43 16.68 11.68
C ARG A 60 -0.07 16.34 11.73
N TYR A 61 -0.59 15.65 10.71
CA TYR A 61 -2.00 15.33 10.52
C TYR A 61 -2.19 13.85 10.14
N ALA A 62 -1.62 12.96 10.95
CA ALA A 62 -1.60 11.52 10.67
C ALA A 62 -2.96 10.81 10.81
N ASP A 63 -4.02 11.54 11.16
CA ASP A 63 -5.36 10.99 11.34
C ASP A 63 -6.30 11.23 10.14
N ASP A 64 -5.92 12.16 9.23
CA ASP A 64 -6.68 12.44 8.01
C ASP A 64 -5.95 11.84 6.79
N PRO A 65 -6.52 10.83 6.11
CA PRO A 65 -5.88 10.17 4.99
C PRO A 65 -5.58 11.07 3.80
N LEU A 66 -6.47 12.01 3.49
CA LEU A 66 -6.33 12.90 2.34
C LEU A 66 -5.31 13.99 2.63
N LEU A 67 -5.33 14.54 3.84
CA LEU A 67 -4.34 15.52 4.26
C LEU A 67 -2.95 14.89 4.35
N PHE A 68 -2.82 13.68 4.91
CA PHE A 68 -1.55 12.95 4.88
C PHE A 68 -1.04 12.80 3.44
N LEU A 69 -1.90 12.35 2.52
CA LEU A 69 -1.54 12.18 1.12
C LEU A 69 -1.01 13.48 0.51
N GLU A 70 -1.66 14.61 0.76
CA GLU A 70 -1.22 15.92 0.26
C GLU A 70 0.09 16.41 0.91
N THR A 71 0.37 15.99 2.15
CA THR A 71 1.63 16.34 2.84
C THR A 71 2.84 15.53 2.40
N LEU A 72 2.66 14.43 1.65
CA LEU A 72 3.79 13.64 1.15
C LEU A 72 4.75 14.54 0.35
N PRO A 73 6.05 14.62 0.66
CA PRO A 73 6.97 15.53 -0.04
C PRO A 73 7.11 15.24 -1.55
N SER A 74 7.00 13.97 -1.95
CA SER A 74 7.14 13.55 -3.35
C SER A 74 5.81 13.67 -4.11
N SER A 75 5.70 14.67 -4.99
CA SER A 75 4.53 14.82 -5.89
C SER A 75 4.32 13.62 -6.80
N ARG A 76 5.42 12.98 -7.24
CA ARG A 76 5.38 11.74 -8.00
C ARG A 76 4.72 10.61 -7.20
N THR A 77 5.09 10.46 -5.93
CA THR A 77 4.52 9.42 -5.07
C THR A 77 3.06 9.71 -4.75
N ARG A 78 2.67 10.98 -4.55
CA ARG A 78 1.25 11.37 -4.43
C ARG A 78 0.44 10.91 -5.65
N ALA A 79 0.91 11.26 -6.85
CA ALA A 79 0.25 10.87 -8.10
C ALA A 79 0.21 9.34 -8.28
N TYR A 80 1.27 8.64 -7.88
CA TYR A 80 1.32 7.18 -7.92
C TYR A 80 0.25 6.56 -7.01
N VAL A 81 0.18 6.98 -5.74
CA VAL A 81 -0.81 6.48 -4.78
C VAL A 81 -2.22 6.74 -5.28
N MET A 82 -2.53 7.96 -5.72
CA MET A 82 -3.85 8.29 -6.29
C MET A 82 -4.22 7.37 -7.46
N ARG A 83 -3.27 7.11 -8.38
CA ARG A 83 -3.51 6.22 -9.52
C ARG A 83 -3.71 4.76 -9.11
N VAL A 84 -2.93 4.26 -8.15
CA VAL A 84 -3.09 2.90 -7.63
C VAL A 84 -4.46 2.75 -6.98
N MET A 85 -4.89 3.70 -6.15
CA MET A 85 -6.19 3.64 -5.49
C MET A 85 -7.35 3.68 -6.48
N ALA A 86 -7.32 4.60 -7.45
CA ALA A 86 -8.32 4.70 -8.50
C ALA A 86 -8.44 3.38 -9.29
N ASN A 87 -7.31 2.81 -9.71
CA ASN A 87 -7.30 1.53 -10.41
C ASN A 87 -7.79 0.38 -9.53
N TYR A 88 -7.35 0.33 -8.26
CA TYR A 88 -7.75 -0.71 -7.32
C TYR A 88 -9.28 -0.76 -7.19
N TRP A 89 -9.93 0.38 -6.97
CA TRP A 89 -11.39 0.45 -6.88
C TRP A 89 -12.09 0.13 -8.19
N ALA A 90 -11.59 0.62 -9.32
CA ALA A 90 -12.11 0.27 -10.64
C ALA A 90 -12.07 -1.25 -10.89
N TYR A 91 -11.00 -1.94 -10.49
CA TYR A 91 -10.92 -3.40 -10.57
C TYR A 91 -11.84 -4.14 -9.59
N GLN A 92 -12.15 -3.57 -8.42
CA GLN A 92 -13.16 -4.14 -7.52
C GLN A 92 -14.55 -4.07 -8.17
N GLU A 93 -14.92 -2.90 -8.67
CA GLU A 93 -16.21 -2.65 -9.31
C GLU A 93 -16.40 -3.50 -10.57
N ALA A 94 -15.37 -3.57 -11.43
CA ALA A 94 -15.39 -4.43 -12.62
C ALA A 94 -15.55 -5.92 -12.27
N GLY A 95 -15.08 -6.32 -11.08
CA GLY A 95 -15.27 -7.67 -10.53
C GLY A 95 -16.59 -7.86 -9.75
N GLY A 96 -17.50 -6.89 -9.78
CA GLY A 96 -18.78 -6.95 -9.07
C GLY A 96 -18.69 -6.75 -7.55
N ARG A 97 -17.55 -6.29 -7.03
CA ARG A 97 -17.34 -6.01 -5.60
C ARG A 97 -17.55 -4.53 -5.31
N ILE A 98 -18.10 -4.23 -4.14
CA ILE A 98 -18.20 -2.86 -3.64
C ILE A 98 -16.81 -2.41 -3.18
N ALA A 99 -16.38 -1.23 -3.62
CA ALA A 99 -15.13 -0.62 -3.17
C ALA A 99 -15.27 -0.02 -1.76
N GLU A 100 -15.38 -0.87 -0.74
CA GLU A 100 -15.56 -0.44 0.66
C GLU A 100 -14.46 0.51 1.14
N SER A 101 -13.21 0.28 0.72
CA SER A 101 -12.10 1.16 1.06
C SER A 101 -12.19 2.54 0.39
N ALA A 102 -12.86 2.66 -0.76
CA ALA A 102 -13.18 3.96 -1.36
C ALA A 102 -14.20 4.71 -0.52
N LEU A 103 -15.24 4.02 -0.07
CA LEU A 103 -16.27 4.58 0.83
C LEU A 103 -15.67 4.98 2.18
N ALA A 104 -14.73 4.20 2.71
CA ALA A 104 -13.99 4.54 3.92
C ALA A 104 -13.23 5.87 3.73
N LEU A 105 -12.46 5.99 2.64
CA LEU A 105 -11.72 7.21 2.34
C LEU A 105 -12.65 8.42 2.17
N ALA A 106 -13.78 8.26 1.48
CA ALA A 106 -14.76 9.33 1.29
C ALA A 106 -15.37 9.84 2.62
N LYS A 107 -15.34 9.02 3.67
CA LYS A 107 -15.78 9.38 5.03
C LYS A 107 -14.65 9.89 5.92
N GLY A 108 -13.44 10.07 5.38
CA GLY A 108 -12.25 10.48 6.13
C GLY A 108 -11.57 9.34 6.88
N ASN A 109 -11.94 8.08 6.65
CA ASN A 109 -11.30 6.92 7.28
C ASN A 109 -10.20 6.35 6.38
N TRP A 110 -9.17 5.76 6.99
CA TRP A 110 -8.10 5.10 6.26
C TRP A 110 -8.63 3.94 5.39
N PRO A 111 -8.30 3.90 4.08
CA PRO A 111 -8.68 2.78 3.22
C PRO A 111 -7.84 1.56 3.61
N ARG A 112 -8.49 0.51 4.13
CA ARG A 112 -7.81 -0.73 4.54
C ARG A 112 -7.98 -1.84 3.52
N TYR A 113 -6.98 -2.71 3.44
CA TYR A 113 -7.02 -3.95 2.67
C TYR A 113 -7.96 -4.95 3.35
N ASN A 114 -8.95 -5.42 2.61
CA ASN A 114 -10.00 -6.33 3.07
C ASN A 114 -10.11 -7.52 2.10
N ALA A 115 -9.04 -8.28 1.91
CA ALA A 115 -9.20 -9.57 1.25
C ALA A 115 -9.89 -10.55 2.21
N GLU A 116 -10.91 -11.26 1.71
CA GLU A 116 -11.51 -12.38 2.42
C GLU A 116 -10.41 -13.37 2.83
N GLY A 117 -10.07 -13.38 4.12
CA GLY A 117 -9.03 -14.24 4.69
C GLY A 117 -7.71 -13.56 5.07
N TRP A 118 -7.48 -12.28 4.74
CA TRP A 118 -6.35 -11.54 5.32
C TRP A 118 -6.71 -11.09 6.74
N GLN A 119 -6.06 -11.70 7.72
CA GLN A 119 -6.10 -11.26 9.11
C GLN A 119 -4.80 -10.51 9.39
N PRO A 120 -4.83 -9.30 9.96
CA PRO A 120 -3.62 -8.67 10.44
C PRO A 120 -2.95 -9.60 11.47
N PRO A 121 -1.60 -9.64 11.54
CA PRO A 121 -0.92 -10.44 12.56
C PRO A 121 -1.47 -10.10 13.95
N ALA A 122 -1.67 -11.13 14.79
CA ALA A 122 -2.48 -11.13 16.02
C ALA A 122 -2.01 -10.21 17.16
N ARG A 123 -1.19 -9.19 16.90
CA ARG A 123 -0.56 -8.32 17.90
C ARG A 123 -1.40 -7.11 18.30
N HIS A 124 -2.57 -6.88 17.70
CA HIS A 124 -3.31 -5.60 17.80
C HIS A 124 -4.70 -5.69 18.43
N ALA A 125 -4.89 -6.55 19.43
CA ALA A 125 -6.07 -6.51 20.30
C ALA A 125 -5.85 -5.61 21.54
N HIS A 126 -5.10 -4.51 21.46
CA HIS A 126 -5.05 -3.53 22.55
C HIS A 126 -4.58 -2.15 22.04
N ALA A 127 -5.52 -1.22 21.90
CA ALA A 127 -5.34 0.22 22.14
C ALA A 127 -6.74 0.83 22.20
N GLY A 128 -7.27 0.92 23.42
CA GLY A 128 -8.40 1.77 23.78
C GLY A 128 -7.90 2.98 24.57
#